data_AF-A0A967LBH9-F1
#
_entry.id   AF-A0A967LBH9-F1
#
_cell.length_a   1.000
_cell.length_b   1.000
_cell.length_c   1.000
_cell.angle_alpha   90.00
_cell.angle_beta   90.00
_cell.angle_gamma   90.00
#
_symmetry.space_group_name_H-M   'P 1'
#
loop_
_entity.id
_entity.type
_entity.pdbx_description
1 polymer ?
#
loop_
_entity_poly.entity_id
_entity_poly.type
_entity_poly.pdbx_seq_one_letter_code
_entity_poly.pdbx_strand_id
1 'polypeptide(L)'
;MKRNATTRGTAVLAVWTACLVIFGATFLDAQEPPQDPASPDIPAPVSPTPDPVPDAPATADDASLKAEVDDEGGRIVLEAKGVRPRVPVFFRAEAAETVRVTPERIDYGMVVDLQVVQGKAKLLSIGLGGSGDVQSVSGEGLKAWSVRRVGEERFLDFEVDPAENRKEFRFVVSGRIAKLAIPASPDLLHLKAGKAVGFTSTVKVEIPVDLSARLVAADGFLPLESDNERVKRFEGSLGKRLAFAFARSSAVPPPVELVGAWLEGTVDEKGGFTSFLLRGTAEVTRNDAVLDILRGRAAASEVPEGAGYQLELATDKSNQPVYRLRFAKEGSFPVEIKIVARLVESAEWKNLSFEIPSGAVVPIVLRGIGRESEFRQDAGVIPSLEGEVWRGFLP
;
A
#
# COMPACT_ATOMS: atom_id res chain seq x y z
N MET A 1 39.66 41.10 -19.58
CA MET A 1 39.10 41.06 -20.96
C MET A 1 38.00 40.01 -21.03
N LYS A 2 36.81 40.41 -21.50
CA LYS A 2 35.68 39.66 -22.14
C LYS A 2 35.19 38.36 -21.45
N ARG A 3 34.05 38.33 -20.72
CA ARG A 3 32.60 38.30 -21.13
C ARG A 3 32.18 37.15 -22.05
N ASN A 4 31.24 36.31 -21.59
CA ASN A 4 29.87 36.10 -22.12
C ASN A 4 29.13 35.05 -21.24
N ALA A 5 28.03 35.40 -20.56
CA ALA A 5 26.61 35.48 -21.00
C ALA A 5 25.92 34.09 -20.97
N THR A 6 25.12 33.76 -19.94
CA THR A 6 23.68 34.04 -19.75
C THR A 6 22.76 33.24 -20.69
N THR A 7 21.97 32.31 -20.12
CA THR A 7 20.59 32.05 -20.56
C THR A 7 19.69 31.71 -19.36
N ARG A 8 18.59 32.45 -19.25
CA ARG A 8 17.50 32.35 -18.27
C ARG A 8 16.53 31.21 -18.62
N GLY A 9 15.92 30.60 -17.61
CA GLY A 9 14.70 29.80 -17.74
C GLY A 9 13.62 30.35 -16.82
N THR A 10 12.55 30.86 -17.42
CA THR A 10 11.35 31.46 -16.79
C THR A 10 10.19 30.48 -16.95
N ALA A 11 9.42 30.19 -15.89
CA ALA A 11 8.06 29.62 -15.99
C ALA A 11 7.33 29.89 -14.65
N VAL A 12 6.55 30.97 -14.55
CA VAL A 12 5.09 31.08 -14.81
C VAL A 12 4.26 30.57 -13.62
N LEU A 13 3.82 31.56 -12.83
CA LEU A 13 2.71 31.53 -11.88
C LEU A 13 1.39 31.21 -12.61
N ALA A 14 0.54 30.37 -12.03
CA ALA A 14 -0.88 30.33 -12.36
C ALA A 14 -1.70 30.44 -11.08
N VAL A 15 -2.34 31.60 -10.93
CA VAL A 15 -3.33 31.94 -9.90
C VAL A 15 -4.69 31.53 -10.43
N TRP A 16 -5.49 30.80 -9.64
CA TRP A 16 -6.90 30.56 -9.93
C TRP A 16 -7.78 31.37 -8.99
N THR A 17 -8.54 32.29 -9.58
CA THR A 17 -9.52 33.16 -8.93
C THR A 17 -10.88 32.45 -8.84
N ALA A 18 -11.51 32.57 -7.68
CA ALA A 18 -12.85 32.10 -7.37
C ALA A 18 -13.94 32.91 -8.12
N CYS A 19 -15.02 32.24 -8.52
CA CYS A 19 -16.28 32.89 -8.87
C CYS A 19 -17.40 32.30 -8.00
N LEU A 20 -17.86 33.14 -7.07
CA LEU A 20 -19.05 32.98 -6.25
C LEU A 20 -20.22 33.58 -7.02
N VAL A 21 -21.25 32.79 -7.34
CA VAL A 21 -22.52 33.32 -7.88
C VAL A 21 -23.57 33.19 -6.79
N ILE A 22 -24.01 34.36 -6.30
CA ILE A 22 -25.16 34.55 -5.43
C ILE A 22 -26.36 34.82 -6.35
N PHE A 23 -27.45 34.08 -6.20
CA PHE A 23 -28.76 34.53 -6.68
C PHE A 23 -29.73 34.61 -5.51
N GLY A 24 -30.28 35.81 -5.35
CA GLY A 24 -31.18 36.21 -4.29
C GLY A 24 -32.60 35.68 -4.45
N ALA A 25 -33.31 35.79 -3.34
CA ALA A 25 -34.69 35.41 -3.13
C ALA A 25 -35.68 36.29 -3.90
N THR A 26 -36.84 35.71 -4.23
CA THR A 26 -38.13 36.40 -4.19
C THR A 26 -39.21 35.46 -3.69
N PHE A 27 -39.84 35.86 -2.59
CA PHE A 27 -41.14 35.40 -2.10
C PHE A 27 -42.22 35.63 -3.16
N LEU A 28 -43.18 34.72 -3.27
CA LEU A 28 -44.53 35.07 -3.72
C LEU A 28 -45.58 34.22 -2.99
N ASP A 29 -46.69 34.89 -2.78
CA ASP A 29 -47.73 34.70 -1.78
C ASP A 29 -48.57 33.44 -1.93
N ALA A 30 -49.12 33.02 -0.80
CA ALA A 30 -50.20 32.05 -0.72
C ALA A 30 -51.53 32.71 -1.11
N GLN A 31 -52.34 32.04 -1.93
CA GLN A 31 -53.75 32.40 -2.07
C GLN A 31 -54.61 31.15 -2.19
N GLU A 32 -55.53 31.03 -1.23
CA GLU A 32 -56.56 29.99 -1.10
C GLU A 32 -57.58 29.99 -2.26
N PRO A 33 -58.26 28.85 -2.48
CA PRO A 33 -59.11 28.63 -3.65
C PRO A 33 -60.55 29.12 -3.43
N PRO A 34 -61.24 29.66 -4.45
CA PRO A 34 -62.68 29.79 -4.41
C PRO A 34 -63.39 28.57 -4.99
N GLN A 35 -64.53 28.29 -4.36
CA GLN A 35 -65.41 27.15 -4.56
C GLN A 35 -66.18 27.14 -5.89
N ASP A 36 -66.56 25.91 -6.21
CA ASP A 36 -67.39 25.39 -7.29
C ASP A 36 -68.81 26.01 -7.40
N PRO A 37 -69.33 26.24 -8.61
CA PRO A 37 -70.76 26.25 -8.85
C PRO A 37 -71.20 25.17 -9.85
N ALA A 38 -72.00 24.23 -9.32
CA ALA A 38 -73.19 23.60 -9.90
C ALA A 38 -73.13 23.03 -11.34
N SER A 39 -73.16 21.69 -11.40
CA SER A 39 -73.52 20.85 -12.55
C SER A 39 -74.87 21.18 -13.18
N PRO A 40 -74.96 21.14 -14.53
CA PRO A 40 -76.17 20.78 -15.26
C PRO A 40 -76.12 19.33 -15.76
N ASP A 41 -77.30 18.70 -15.77
CA ASP A 41 -77.60 17.31 -16.13
C ASP A 41 -76.99 16.83 -17.46
N ILE A 42 -76.29 15.70 -17.42
CA ILE A 42 -75.81 14.95 -18.60
C ILE A 42 -76.63 13.64 -18.70
N PRO A 43 -77.24 13.32 -19.86
CA PRO A 43 -78.04 12.12 -20.05
C PRO A 43 -77.19 10.84 -19.99
N ALA A 44 -77.82 9.74 -19.57
CA ALA A 44 -77.20 8.45 -19.32
C ALA A 44 -76.35 7.93 -20.50
N PRO A 45 -75.10 7.46 -20.26
CA PRO A 45 -74.27 6.92 -21.33
C PRO A 45 -74.75 5.54 -21.76
N VAL A 46 -74.88 5.40 -23.08
CA VAL A 46 -75.04 4.16 -23.83
C VAL A 46 -73.83 3.25 -23.58
N SER A 47 -74.05 1.98 -23.24
CA SER A 47 -72.97 1.00 -23.01
C SER A 47 -72.09 0.84 -24.25
N PRO A 48 -70.77 1.11 -24.19
CA PRO A 48 -69.87 0.67 -25.23
C PRO A 48 -69.53 -0.83 -25.06
N THR A 49 -69.40 -1.48 -26.20
CA THR A 49 -68.91 -2.85 -26.46
C THR A 49 -67.67 -3.18 -25.61
N PRO A 50 -67.49 -4.41 -25.11
CA PRO A 50 -66.31 -4.76 -24.32
C PRO A 50 -65.03 -4.52 -25.14
N ASP A 51 -64.15 -3.69 -24.60
CA ASP A 51 -62.80 -3.48 -25.12
C ASP A 51 -62.06 -4.82 -25.24
N PRO A 52 -61.19 -4.99 -26.25
CA PRO A 52 -60.42 -6.20 -26.41
C PRO A 52 -59.51 -6.41 -25.20
N VAL A 53 -59.47 -7.66 -24.75
CA VAL A 53 -58.55 -8.16 -23.71
C VAL A 53 -57.16 -7.59 -23.96
N PRO A 54 -56.47 -6.99 -22.97
CA PRO A 54 -55.13 -6.50 -23.16
C PRO A 54 -54.23 -7.70 -23.49
N ASP A 55 -53.66 -7.67 -24.70
CA ASP A 55 -52.71 -8.66 -25.17
C ASP A 55 -51.60 -8.87 -24.13
N ALA A 56 -51.24 -10.14 -24.00
CA ALA A 56 -50.12 -10.62 -23.20
C ALA A 56 -48.83 -9.80 -23.45
N PRO A 57 -47.92 -9.71 -22.48
CA PRO A 57 -46.72 -8.86 -22.59
C PRO A 57 -45.84 -9.32 -23.75
N ALA A 58 -45.79 -8.51 -24.82
CA ALA A 58 -44.91 -8.69 -25.96
C ALA A 58 -43.43 -8.64 -25.51
N THR A 59 -42.72 -9.76 -25.68
CA THR A 59 -41.26 -9.84 -25.65
C THR A 59 -40.70 -9.31 -26.97
N ALA A 60 -39.49 -8.76 -26.94
CA ALA A 60 -38.87 -8.06 -28.06
C ALA A 60 -38.54 -8.97 -29.25
N ASP A 61 -39.52 -9.27 -30.10
CA ASP A 61 -39.34 -9.88 -31.42
C ASP A 61 -40.27 -9.28 -32.51
N ASP A 62 -41.15 -8.32 -32.17
CA ASP A 62 -42.14 -7.79 -33.11
C ASP A 62 -41.62 -6.56 -33.89
N ALA A 63 -40.79 -6.82 -34.90
CA ALA A 63 -40.57 -5.87 -36.00
C ALA A 63 -41.64 -6.13 -37.07
N SER A 64 -42.46 -5.13 -37.39
CA SER A 64 -43.45 -5.25 -38.48
C SER A 64 -43.01 -4.48 -39.71
N LEU A 65 -43.11 -5.14 -40.87
CA LEU A 65 -42.84 -4.57 -42.19
C LEU A 65 -44.15 -4.53 -42.96
N LYS A 66 -44.62 -3.33 -43.31
CA LYS A 66 -45.71 -3.15 -44.26
C LYS A 66 -45.17 -2.52 -45.53
N ALA A 67 -45.36 -3.19 -46.65
CA ALA A 67 -45.03 -2.67 -47.97
C ALA A 67 -46.33 -2.58 -48.77
N GLU A 68 -46.62 -1.38 -49.26
CA GLU A 68 -47.74 -1.10 -50.16
C GLU A 68 -47.16 -0.50 -51.44
N VAL A 69 -47.70 -0.94 -52.58
CA VAL A 69 -47.29 -0.45 -53.90
C VAL A 69 -48.58 -0.09 -54.65
N ASP A 70 -48.65 1.14 -55.13
CA ASP A 70 -49.72 1.66 -55.97
C ASP A 70 -49.19 2.17 -57.31
N ASP A 71 -50.07 2.69 -58.15
CA ASP A 71 -49.75 3.18 -59.50
C ASP A 71 -48.86 4.45 -59.49
N GLU A 72 -48.65 5.09 -58.33
CA GLU A 72 -47.83 6.29 -58.15
C GLU A 72 -46.47 5.99 -57.46
N GLY A 73 -46.29 4.81 -56.88
CA GLY A 73 -45.02 4.35 -56.33
C GLY A 73 -45.16 3.33 -55.19
N GLY A 74 -44.02 2.95 -54.60
CA GLY A 74 -43.98 2.03 -53.45
C GLY A 74 -43.70 2.75 -52.13
N ARG A 75 -44.44 2.40 -51.07
CA ARG A 75 -44.21 2.85 -49.70
C ARG A 75 -43.88 1.66 -48.80
N ILE A 76 -42.79 1.79 -48.04
CA ILE A 76 -42.39 0.82 -47.02
C ILE A 76 -42.47 1.51 -45.65
N VAL A 77 -43.17 0.88 -44.70
CA VAL A 77 -43.23 1.27 -43.29
C VAL A 77 -42.60 0.17 -42.46
N LEU A 78 -41.48 0.48 -41.81
CA LEU A 78 -40.92 -0.32 -40.72
C LEU A 78 -41.38 0.28 -39.39
N GLU A 79 -42.04 -0.53 -38.57
CA GLU A 79 -42.34 -0.18 -37.18
C GLU A 79 -41.64 -1.17 -36.24
N ALA A 80 -40.67 -0.65 -35.48
CA ALA A 80 -39.96 -1.38 -34.45
C ALA A 80 -40.38 -0.84 -33.08
N LYS A 81 -41.07 -1.66 -32.28
CA LYS A 81 -41.42 -1.31 -30.91
C LYS A 81 -40.19 -1.45 -30.02
N GLY A 82 -39.75 -0.33 -29.44
CA GLY A 82 -38.50 -0.23 -28.69
C GLY A 82 -38.41 -1.19 -27.50
N VAL A 83 -37.26 -1.84 -27.36
CA VAL A 83 -36.87 -2.63 -26.19
C VAL A 83 -37.06 -1.76 -24.95
N ARG A 84 -37.93 -2.19 -24.01
CA ARG A 84 -38.13 -1.44 -22.75
C ARG A 84 -36.77 -1.25 -22.06
N PRO A 85 -36.42 -0.03 -21.61
CA PRO A 85 -35.18 0.20 -20.88
C PRO A 85 -35.11 -0.74 -19.67
N ARG A 86 -33.98 -1.45 -19.52
CA ARG A 86 -33.77 -2.35 -18.38
C ARG A 86 -33.76 -1.50 -17.11
N VAL A 87 -34.57 -1.89 -16.11
CA VAL A 87 -34.63 -1.19 -14.82
C VAL A 87 -33.22 -1.08 -14.23
N PRO A 88 -32.73 0.14 -13.93
CA PRO A 88 -31.39 0.33 -13.39
C PRO A 88 -31.27 -0.33 -12.03
N VAL A 89 -30.09 -0.90 -11.78
CA VAL A 89 -29.77 -1.53 -10.50
C VAL A 89 -29.21 -0.48 -9.56
N PHE A 90 -29.84 -0.32 -8.40
CA PHE A 90 -29.34 0.52 -7.31
C PHE A 90 -29.06 -0.35 -6.10
N PHE A 91 -27.91 -0.11 -5.47
CA PHE A 91 -27.50 -0.86 -4.29
C PHE A 91 -26.72 0.03 -3.32
N ARG A 92 -26.77 -0.33 -2.05
CA ARG A 92 -25.96 0.25 -0.98
C ARG A 92 -24.81 -0.69 -0.65
N ALA A 93 -23.73 -0.13 -0.13
CA ALA A 93 -22.55 -0.87 0.26
C ALA A 93 -22.06 -0.43 1.64
N GLU A 94 -21.78 -1.38 2.50
CA GLU A 94 -21.13 -1.18 3.79
C GLU A 94 -19.87 -2.04 3.84
N ALA A 95 -18.79 -1.46 4.35
CA ALA A 95 -17.50 -2.12 4.40
C ALA A 95 -16.85 -2.03 5.79
N ALA A 96 -16.27 -3.15 6.22
CA ALA A 96 -15.40 -3.21 7.38
C ALA A 96 -14.04 -3.75 6.95
N GLU A 97 -13.02 -2.91 7.01
CA GLU A 97 -11.67 -3.17 6.50
C GLU A 97 -10.68 -3.29 7.67
N THR A 98 -9.92 -4.38 7.70
CA THR A 98 -8.80 -4.58 8.63
C THR A 98 -7.50 -4.65 7.84
N VAL A 99 -6.57 -3.75 8.19
CA VAL A 99 -5.25 -3.62 7.59
C VAL A 99 -4.20 -4.06 8.62
N ARG A 100 -3.39 -5.06 8.27
CA ARG A 100 -2.28 -5.55 9.11
C ARG A 100 -0.96 -5.22 8.46
N VAL A 101 -0.14 -4.45 9.15
CA VAL A 101 1.16 -3.99 8.65
C VAL A 101 2.26 -4.90 9.19
N THR A 102 3.20 -5.31 8.34
CA THR A 102 4.48 -5.90 8.74
C THR A 102 5.63 -5.12 8.10
N PRO A 103 6.89 -5.31 8.52
CA PRO A 103 8.03 -4.64 7.88
C PRO A 103 8.22 -4.99 6.40
N GLU A 104 7.71 -6.15 5.94
CA GLU A 104 7.91 -6.65 4.58
C GLU A 104 6.67 -6.55 3.68
N ARG A 105 5.46 -6.42 4.26
CA ARG A 105 4.20 -6.40 3.50
C ARG A 105 3.05 -5.76 4.28
N ILE A 106 1.93 -5.53 3.59
CA ILE A 106 0.65 -5.15 4.21
C ILE A 106 -0.43 -6.11 3.73
N ASP A 107 -1.16 -6.70 4.68
CA ASP A 107 -2.25 -7.65 4.44
C ASP A 107 -3.60 -6.98 4.74
N TYR A 108 -4.59 -7.22 3.89
CA TYR A 108 -5.92 -6.63 3.98
C TYR A 108 -6.98 -7.73 4.09
N GLY A 109 -7.91 -7.58 5.02
CA GLY A 109 -9.15 -8.35 5.08
C GLY A 109 -10.33 -7.39 5.14
N MET A 110 -11.24 -7.49 4.19
CA MET A 110 -12.38 -6.58 4.06
C MET A 110 -13.67 -7.41 4.00
N VAL A 111 -14.65 -7.05 4.80
CA VAL A 111 -16.01 -7.57 4.71
C VAL A 111 -16.85 -6.52 4.00
N VAL A 112 -17.55 -6.91 2.95
CA VAL A 112 -18.36 -6.03 2.11
C VAL A 112 -19.79 -6.55 2.09
N ASP A 113 -20.69 -5.77 2.67
CA ASP A 113 -22.13 -6.03 2.68
C ASP A 113 -22.79 -5.16 1.59
N LEU A 114 -23.44 -5.80 0.62
CA LEU A 114 -24.11 -5.14 -0.50
C LEU A 114 -25.62 -5.41 -0.42
N GLN A 115 -26.43 -4.36 -0.49
CA GLN A 115 -27.89 -4.45 -0.48
C GLN A 115 -28.48 -3.83 -1.74
N VAL A 116 -29.12 -4.65 -2.59
CA VAL A 116 -29.84 -4.24 -3.78
C VAL A 116 -31.18 -3.62 -3.38
N VAL A 117 -31.29 -2.32 -3.63
CA VAL A 117 -32.50 -1.51 -3.37
C VAL A 117 -33.48 -1.61 -4.54
N GLN A 118 -32.97 -1.66 -5.77
CA GLN A 118 -33.78 -1.71 -6.98
C GLN A 118 -33.12 -2.54 -8.08
N GLY A 119 -33.93 -3.19 -8.91
CA GLY A 119 -33.49 -3.93 -10.09
C GLY A 119 -33.01 -5.33 -9.78
N LYS A 120 -32.64 -6.08 -10.82
CA LYS A 120 -32.04 -7.41 -10.71
C LYS A 120 -30.54 -7.32 -10.93
N ALA A 121 -29.76 -7.51 -9.87
CA ALA A 121 -28.32 -7.43 -9.92
C ALA A 121 -27.75 -8.60 -10.75
N LYS A 122 -26.92 -8.25 -11.74
CA LYS A 122 -26.00 -9.17 -12.40
C LYS A 122 -24.55 -8.83 -12.06
N LEU A 123 -24.27 -7.53 -11.89
CA LEU A 123 -22.96 -6.98 -11.62
C LEU A 123 -23.11 -5.88 -10.58
N LEU A 124 -22.36 -5.99 -9.48
CA LEU A 124 -22.24 -4.97 -8.44
C LEU A 124 -20.80 -4.46 -8.46
N SER A 125 -20.60 -3.14 -8.45
CA SER A 125 -19.27 -2.54 -8.70
C SER A 125 -18.96 -1.45 -7.68
N ILE A 126 -17.96 -1.69 -6.85
CA ILE A 126 -17.44 -0.71 -5.88
C ILE A 126 -16.08 -0.20 -6.33
N GLY A 127 -15.69 1.00 -5.92
CA GLY A 127 -14.38 1.54 -6.25
C GLY A 127 -13.27 0.95 -5.38
N LEU A 128 -12.05 0.93 -5.90
CA LEU A 128 -10.84 0.60 -5.17
C LEU A 128 -9.89 1.80 -5.20
N GLY A 129 -9.40 2.21 -4.03
CA GLY A 129 -8.40 3.25 -3.87
C GLY A 129 -7.08 2.70 -3.35
N GLY A 130 -6.01 3.46 -3.56
CA GLY A 130 -4.67 3.13 -3.06
C GLY A 130 -3.94 2.01 -3.79
N SER A 131 -2.78 1.67 -3.25
CA SER A 131 -1.86 0.65 -3.75
C SER A 131 -2.15 -0.70 -3.12
N GLY A 132 -1.88 -1.78 -3.87
CA GLY A 132 -2.14 -3.15 -3.44
C GLY A 132 -3.08 -3.90 -4.38
N ASP A 133 -2.96 -5.22 -4.33
CA ASP A 133 -3.66 -6.15 -5.20
C ASP A 133 -4.72 -6.92 -4.42
N VAL A 134 -5.91 -7.04 -4.99
CA VAL A 134 -6.95 -7.95 -4.49
C VAL A 134 -6.53 -9.37 -4.85
N GLN A 135 -6.41 -10.24 -3.85
CA GLN A 135 -5.94 -11.61 -4.02
C GLN A 135 -7.10 -12.60 -4.16
N SER A 136 -8.19 -12.39 -3.43
CA SER A 136 -9.34 -13.27 -3.45
C SER A 136 -10.60 -12.53 -3.04
N VAL A 137 -11.73 -12.98 -3.59
CA VAL A 137 -13.07 -12.61 -3.14
C VAL A 137 -13.87 -13.89 -2.98
N SER A 138 -14.60 -14.00 -1.87
CA SER A 138 -15.46 -15.16 -1.59
C SER A 138 -16.74 -14.73 -0.90
N GLY A 139 -17.82 -15.46 -1.13
CA GLY A 139 -19.08 -15.31 -0.41
C GLY A 139 -20.22 -15.98 -1.18
N GLU A 140 -21.36 -16.12 -0.50
CA GLU A 140 -22.52 -16.78 -1.08
C GLU A 140 -23.12 -15.94 -2.22
N GLY A 141 -23.54 -16.60 -3.31
CA GLY A 141 -24.10 -15.93 -4.49
C GLY A 141 -23.07 -15.27 -5.42
N LEU A 142 -21.77 -15.36 -5.12
CA LEU A 142 -20.71 -14.89 -6.00
C LEU A 142 -20.47 -15.91 -7.13
N LYS A 143 -20.63 -15.48 -8.39
CA LYS A 143 -20.29 -16.27 -9.57
C LYS A 143 -18.85 -16.05 -10.01
N ALA A 144 -18.45 -14.79 -10.07
CA ALA A 144 -17.11 -14.38 -10.47
C ALA A 144 -16.80 -13.00 -9.89
N TRP A 145 -15.52 -12.64 -9.88
CA TRP A 145 -15.07 -11.31 -9.51
C TRP A 145 -13.93 -10.87 -10.43
N SER A 146 -13.76 -9.56 -10.58
CA SER A 146 -12.64 -8.99 -11.31
C SER A 146 -12.27 -7.60 -10.81
N VAL A 147 -11.00 -7.22 -10.98
CA VAL A 147 -10.55 -5.85 -10.79
C VAL A 147 -10.47 -5.18 -12.16
N ARG A 148 -11.37 -4.23 -12.42
CA ARG A 148 -11.42 -3.49 -13.67
C ARG A 148 -10.77 -2.12 -13.52
N ARG A 149 -10.07 -1.65 -14.55
CA ARG A 149 -9.48 -0.31 -14.63
C ARG A 149 -10.17 0.52 -15.71
N VAL A 150 -10.48 1.77 -15.40
CA VAL A 150 -11.01 2.77 -16.35
C VAL A 150 -10.23 4.07 -16.14
N GLY A 151 -9.28 4.36 -17.04
CA GLY A 151 -8.29 5.40 -16.79
C GLY A 151 -7.45 5.06 -15.54
N GLU A 152 -7.36 6.00 -14.61
CA GLU A 152 -6.68 5.82 -13.31
C GLU A 152 -7.56 5.17 -12.24
N GLU A 153 -8.87 5.04 -12.48
CA GLU A 153 -9.79 4.47 -11.51
C GLU A 153 -9.80 2.95 -11.55
N ARG A 154 -9.91 2.34 -10.37
CA ARG A 154 -10.03 0.90 -10.18
C ARG A 154 -11.40 0.58 -9.59
N PHE A 155 -11.98 -0.53 -10.04
CA PHE A 155 -13.27 -1.04 -9.57
C PHE A 155 -13.13 -2.52 -9.22
N LEU A 156 -13.75 -2.94 -8.13
CA LEU A 156 -13.98 -4.34 -7.80
C LEU A 156 -15.40 -4.71 -8.24
N ASP A 157 -15.47 -5.57 -9.24
CA ASP A 157 -16.71 -6.04 -9.83
C ASP A 157 -17.06 -7.41 -9.27
N PHE A 158 -18.27 -7.54 -8.71
CA PHE A 158 -18.86 -8.78 -8.22
C PHE A 158 -19.96 -9.23 -9.19
N GLU A 159 -19.78 -10.36 -9.85
CA GLU A 159 -20.80 -10.99 -10.69
C GLU A 159 -21.64 -11.94 -9.86
N VAL A 160 -22.97 -11.79 -9.93
CA VAL A 160 -23.95 -12.53 -9.13
C VAL A 160 -25.06 -13.09 -10.02
N ASP A 161 -25.78 -14.11 -9.55
CA ASP A 161 -26.91 -14.66 -10.31
C ASP A 161 -28.18 -13.80 -10.19
N PRO A 162 -28.66 -13.14 -11.26
CA PRO A 162 -29.94 -12.46 -11.21
C PRO A 162 -31.14 -13.41 -11.04
N ALA A 163 -30.97 -14.72 -11.32
CA ALA A 163 -32.05 -15.71 -11.19
C ALA A 163 -32.37 -16.03 -9.72
N GLU A 164 -31.40 -15.91 -8.81
CA GLU A 164 -31.61 -16.13 -7.37
C GLU A 164 -32.46 -15.02 -6.71
N ASN A 165 -32.64 -13.89 -7.39
CA ASN A 165 -33.38 -12.71 -6.89
C ASN A 165 -32.95 -12.26 -5.49
N ARG A 166 -31.70 -12.57 -5.11
CA ARG A 166 -31.09 -12.21 -3.83
C ARG A 166 -30.88 -10.70 -3.77
N LYS A 167 -31.25 -10.11 -2.64
CA LYS A 167 -31.09 -8.67 -2.40
C LYS A 167 -29.89 -8.33 -1.52
N GLU A 168 -29.37 -9.28 -0.76
CA GLU A 168 -28.30 -9.06 0.21
C GLU A 168 -27.14 -10.00 -0.06
N PHE A 169 -25.94 -9.43 -0.15
CA PHE A 169 -24.72 -10.16 -0.42
C PHE A 169 -23.67 -9.77 0.61
N ARG A 170 -22.97 -10.78 1.14
CA ARG A 170 -21.82 -10.59 2.01
C ARG A 170 -20.61 -11.22 1.37
N PHE A 171 -19.62 -10.40 1.05
CA PHE A 171 -18.36 -10.85 0.45
C PHE A 171 -17.18 -10.57 1.37
N VAL A 172 -16.24 -11.50 1.41
CA VAL A 172 -14.95 -11.35 2.07
C VAL A 172 -13.89 -11.16 0.99
N VAL A 173 -13.19 -10.03 1.05
CA VAL A 173 -12.13 -9.65 0.12
C VAL A 173 -10.80 -9.67 0.86
N SER A 174 -9.81 -10.36 0.29
CA SER A 174 -8.44 -10.35 0.78
C SER A 174 -7.56 -9.58 -0.20
N GLY A 175 -6.67 -8.75 0.32
CA GLY A 175 -5.74 -7.96 -0.49
C GLY A 175 -4.33 -7.95 0.11
N ARG A 176 -3.35 -7.51 -0.67
CA ARG A 176 -1.96 -7.41 -0.22
C ARG A 176 -1.16 -6.34 -0.96
N ILE A 177 -0.27 -5.67 -0.24
CA ILE A 177 0.94 -5.03 -0.77
C ILE A 177 2.12 -5.96 -0.47
N ALA A 178 2.67 -6.64 -1.47
CA ALA A 178 3.58 -7.76 -1.25
C ALA A 178 5.04 -7.38 -0.94
N LYS A 179 5.47 -6.18 -1.34
CA LYS A 179 6.85 -5.71 -1.16
C LYS A 179 6.82 -4.34 -0.50
N LEU A 180 7.01 -4.32 0.81
CA LEU A 180 7.21 -3.11 1.60
C LEU A 180 8.70 -3.02 1.96
N ALA A 181 9.34 -1.89 1.64
CA ALA A 181 10.71 -1.60 2.01
C ALA A 181 10.70 -0.40 2.97
N ILE A 182 10.85 -0.67 4.27
CA ILE A 182 10.86 0.38 5.31
C ILE A 182 12.18 1.17 5.24
N PRO A 183 12.14 2.53 5.27
CA PRO A 183 10.96 3.39 5.42
C PRO A 183 10.09 3.46 4.16
N ALA A 184 8.78 3.37 4.34
CA ALA A 184 7.80 3.37 3.24
C ALA A 184 6.66 4.35 3.51
N SER A 185 6.04 4.87 2.44
CA SER A 185 4.83 5.71 2.56
C SER A 185 3.73 5.26 1.58
N PRO A 186 3.19 4.03 1.73
CA PRO A 186 2.18 3.54 0.81
C PRO A 186 0.84 4.26 0.98
N ASP A 187 0.15 4.45 -0.15
CA ASP A 187 -1.30 4.67 -0.15
C ASP A 187 -1.97 3.31 0.10
N LEU A 188 -2.69 3.16 1.21
CA LEU A 188 -3.31 1.90 1.60
C LEU A 188 -4.45 1.54 0.66
N LEU A 189 -4.55 0.25 0.29
CA LEU A 189 -5.74 -0.29 -0.38
C LEU A 189 -6.99 -0.02 0.47
N HIS A 190 -8.01 0.58 -0.12
CA HIS A 190 -9.29 0.84 0.53
C HIS A 190 -10.46 0.79 -0.44
N LEU A 191 -11.68 0.61 0.08
CA LEU A 191 -12.90 0.60 -0.73
C LEU A 191 -13.46 2.02 -0.91
N LYS A 192 -14.12 2.24 -2.05
CA LYS A 192 -14.82 3.49 -2.40
C LYS A 192 -16.24 3.19 -2.87
N ALA A 193 -17.11 4.19 -2.83
CA ALA A 193 -18.52 4.06 -3.22
C ALA A 193 -18.74 3.44 -4.62
N GLY A 194 -17.91 3.82 -5.61
CA GLY A 194 -18.05 3.33 -6.98
C GLY A 194 -19.44 3.68 -7.54
N LYS A 195 -20.25 2.67 -7.85
CA LYS A 195 -21.63 2.83 -8.35
C LYS A 195 -22.71 2.71 -7.27
N ALA A 196 -22.34 2.49 -6.00
CA ALA A 196 -23.30 2.38 -4.92
C ALA A 196 -24.01 3.73 -4.68
N VAL A 197 -25.32 3.69 -4.43
CA VAL A 197 -26.12 4.89 -4.10
C VAL A 197 -25.96 5.33 -2.64
N GLY A 198 -25.39 4.47 -1.80
CA GLY A 198 -24.98 4.78 -0.43
C GLY A 198 -23.78 3.92 -0.07
N PHE A 199 -22.79 4.52 0.59
CA PHE A 199 -21.54 3.87 0.95
C PHE A 199 -21.05 4.33 2.32
N THR A 200 -20.66 3.37 3.15
CA THR A 200 -19.85 3.62 4.35
C THR A 200 -18.76 2.56 4.46
N SER A 201 -17.57 2.97 4.91
CA SER A 201 -16.45 2.08 5.21
C SER A 201 -15.82 2.44 6.54
N THR A 202 -15.61 1.44 7.39
CA THR A 202 -14.75 1.55 8.56
C THR A 202 -13.42 0.86 8.28
N VAL A 203 -12.31 1.58 8.46
CA VAL A 203 -10.95 1.06 8.28
C VAL A 203 -10.24 0.99 9.62
N LYS A 204 -9.75 -0.19 9.99
CA LYS A 204 -8.93 -0.44 11.17
C LYS A 204 -7.51 -0.81 10.73
N VAL A 205 -6.53 0.02 11.09
CA VAL A 205 -5.11 -0.20 10.78
C VAL A 205 -4.38 -0.67 12.04
N GLU A 206 -3.87 -1.90 12.01
CA GLU A 206 -3.11 -2.55 13.09
C GLU A 206 -1.60 -2.40 12.82
N ILE A 207 -0.91 -1.67 13.71
CA ILE A 207 0.52 -1.34 13.58
C ILE A 207 1.33 -2.19 14.57
N PRO A 208 2.31 -2.98 14.12
CA PRO A 208 3.11 -3.82 15.01
C PRO A 208 4.09 -2.99 15.85
N VAL A 209 4.60 -3.57 16.92
CA VAL A 209 5.41 -2.85 17.92
C VAL A 209 6.72 -2.30 17.36
N ASP A 210 7.32 -3.02 16.41
CA ASP A 210 8.62 -2.73 15.78
C ASP A 210 8.54 -1.65 14.68
N LEU A 211 7.33 -1.16 14.39
CA LEU A 211 7.11 -0.05 13.47
C LEU A 211 6.54 1.17 14.21
N SER A 212 6.95 2.34 13.74
CA SER A 212 6.26 3.61 13.97
C SER A 212 5.44 3.95 12.73
N ALA A 213 4.29 4.58 12.93
CA ALA A 213 3.41 5.00 11.85
C ALA A 213 2.97 6.44 12.04
N ARG A 214 3.03 7.23 10.96
CA ARG A 214 2.53 8.60 10.91
C ARG A 214 1.51 8.71 9.79
N LEU A 215 0.33 9.26 10.10
CA LEU A 215 -0.67 9.55 9.08
C LEU A 215 -0.14 10.64 8.12
N VAL A 216 -0.19 10.37 6.83
CA VAL A 216 0.25 11.30 5.76
C VAL A 216 -0.97 11.94 5.10
N ALA A 217 -2.00 11.16 4.79
CA ALA A 217 -3.25 11.64 4.21
C ALA A 217 -4.43 10.77 4.65
N ALA A 218 -5.61 11.38 4.79
CA ALA A 218 -6.88 10.72 5.12
C ALA A 218 -8.03 11.42 4.39
N ASP A 219 -7.87 11.67 3.10
CA ASP A 219 -8.84 12.42 2.29
C ASP A 219 -10.14 11.61 2.14
N GLY A 220 -11.25 12.19 2.58
CA GLY A 220 -12.55 11.51 2.58
C GLY A 220 -12.70 10.43 3.66
N PHE A 221 -11.86 10.50 4.70
CA PHE A 221 -11.93 9.70 5.91
C PHE A 221 -11.97 10.60 7.16
N LEU A 222 -12.76 10.21 8.14
CA LEU A 222 -12.81 10.81 9.47
C LEU A 222 -12.06 9.89 10.44
N PRO A 223 -11.05 10.38 11.18
CA PRO A 223 -10.40 9.58 12.20
C PRO A 223 -11.37 9.32 13.37
N LEU A 224 -11.32 8.10 13.89
CA LEU A 224 -12.05 7.68 15.07
C LEU A 224 -11.06 7.44 16.22
N GLU A 225 -11.50 7.73 17.46
CA GLU A 225 -10.71 7.42 18.65
C GLU A 225 -10.48 5.91 18.81
N SER A 226 -9.35 5.57 19.43
CA SER A 226 -8.98 4.20 19.75
C SER A 226 -8.19 4.21 21.06
N ASP A 227 -8.61 3.38 22.01
CA ASP A 227 -7.96 3.20 23.30
C ASP A 227 -6.58 2.53 23.18
N ASN A 228 -6.27 1.99 22.01
CA ASN A 228 -5.00 1.40 21.68
C ASN A 228 -4.29 2.24 20.61
N GLU A 229 -3.17 2.85 20.99
CA GLU A 229 -2.38 3.71 20.09
C GLU A 229 -1.84 2.98 18.85
N ARG A 230 -1.69 1.64 18.93
CA ARG A 230 -1.27 0.75 17.84
C ARG A 230 -2.39 0.43 16.87
N VAL A 231 -3.61 0.87 17.15
CA VAL A 231 -4.76 0.72 16.27
C VAL A 231 -5.24 2.10 15.86
N LYS A 232 -5.26 2.38 14.55
CA LYS A 232 -5.85 3.60 14.00
C LYS A 232 -7.17 3.24 13.33
N ARG A 233 -8.23 4.00 13.60
CA ARG A 233 -9.57 3.76 13.08
C ARG A 233 -10.02 4.96 12.26
N PHE A 234 -10.70 4.69 11.15
CA PHE A 234 -11.22 5.69 10.24
C PHE A 234 -12.61 5.28 9.76
N GLU A 235 -13.45 6.26 9.50
CA GLU A 235 -14.74 6.08 8.82
C GLU A 235 -14.76 6.91 7.54
N GLY A 236 -15.25 6.36 6.44
CA GLY A 236 -15.25 7.05 5.15
C GLY A 236 -16.53 6.78 4.35
N SER A 237 -17.13 7.83 3.83
CA SER A 237 -18.28 7.76 2.91
C SER A 237 -17.90 7.96 1.44
N LEU A 238 -16.69 8.47 1.18
CA LEU A 238 -16.13 8.67 -0.17
C LEU A 238 -14.91 7.80 -0.42
N GLY A 239 -14.05 7.64 0.61
CA GLY A 239 -12.81 6.87 0.54
C GLY A 239 -11.88 7.36 -0.57
N LYS A 240 -11.32 8.58 -0.47
CA LYS A 240 -10.47 9.10 -1.55
C LYS A 240 -9.02 8.62 -1.43
N ARG A 241 -8.40 8.86 -0.28
CA ARG A 241 -7.00 8.52 -0.04
C ARG A 241 -6.73 8.27 1.42
N LEU A 242 -6.05 7.18 1.73
CA LEU A 242 -5.55 6.88 3.07
C LEU A 242 -4.08 6.48 2.96
N ALA A 243 -3.18 7.28 3.50
CA ALA A 243 -1.74 7.12 3.34
C ALA A 243 -1.02 7.21 4.69
N PHE A 244 -0.07 6.30 4.92
CA PHE A 244 0.73 6.23 6.13
C PHE A 244 2.20 6.19 5.78
N ALA A 245 3.02 6.91 6.56
CA ALA A 245 4.46 6.75 6.58
C ALA A 245 4.83 5.75 7.69
N PHE A 246 5.49 4.65 7.31
CA PHE A 246 5.99 3.63 8.22
C PHE A 246 7.51 3.70 8.30
N ALA A 247 8.04 3.68 9.52
CA ALA A 247 9.47 3.60 9.82
C ALA A 247 9.71 2.55 10.91
N ARG A 248 10.96 2.11 11.08
CA ARG A 248 11.32 1.31 12.26
C ARG A 248 11.01 2.13 13.52
N SER A 249 10.44 1.47 14.52
CA SER A 249 10.22 2.11 15.82
C SER A 249 11.57 2.33 16.49
N SER A 250 11.91 3.57 16.83
CA SER A 250 13.09 3.88 17.64
C SER A 250 12.93 3.46 19.11
N ALA A 251 11.72 3.07 19.52
CA ALA A 251 11.39 2.64 20.87
C ALA A 251 11.49 1.12 21.08
N VAL A 252 11.79 0.34 20.04
CA VAL A 252 12.05 -1.09 20.16
C VAL A 252 13.51 -1.35 19.76
N PRO A 253 14.39 -1.68 20.71
CA PRO A 253 15.77 -2.02 20.39
C PRO A 253 15.82 -3.20 19.39
N PRO A 254 16.85 -3.27 18.54
CA PRO A 254 16.97 -4.37 17.59
C PRO A 254 16.99 -5.73 18.31
N PRO A 255 16.59 -6.83 17.63
CA PRO A 255 16.62 -8.19 18.19
C PRO A 255 17.95 -8.58 18.84
N VAL A 256 19.04 -8.08 18.27
CA VAL A 256 20.40 -8.19 18.78
C VAL A 256 21.07 -6.83 18.59
N GLU A 257 21.69 -6.31 19.65
CA GLU A 257 22.52 -5.12 19.61
C GLU A 257 23.94 -5.49 20.05
N LEU A 258 24.97 -5.07 19.31
CA LEU A 258 26.36 -5.28 19.71
C LEU A 258 26.87 -4.04 20.44
N VAL A 259 26.92 -4.12 21.77
CA VAL A 259 27.33 -3.02 22.67
C VAL A 259 28.81 -3.17 23.03
N GLY A 260 29.50 -2.03 23.19
CA GLY A 260 30.91 -2.02 23.58
C GLY A 260 31.83 -2.68 22.54
N ALA A 261 31.44 -2.62 21.26
CA ALA A 261 32.20 -3.22 20.18
C ALA A 261 33.59 -2.58 20.05
N TRP A 262 34.62 -3.39 19.85
CA TRP A 262 36.00 -2.96 19.67
C TRP A 262 36.71 -3.87 18.67
N LEU A 263 37.54 -3.29 17.80
CA LEU A 263 38.25 -4.03 16.76
C LEU A 263 39.76 -3.83 16.85
N GLU A 264 40.50 -4.93 16.99
CA GLU A 264 41.97 -4.90 16.99
C GLU A 264 42.54 -5.61 15.76
N GLY A 265 43.26 -4.87 14.92
CA GLY A 265 43.91 -5.38 13.72
C GLY A 265 45.43 -5.47 13.86
N THR A 266 46.02 -6.55 13.37
CA THR A 266 47.47 -6.71 13.21
C THR A 266 47.78 -7.11 11.77
N VAL A 267 48.56 -6.28 11.08
CA VAL A 267 49.02 -6.56 9.72
C VAL A 267 50.12 -7.61 9.77
N ASP A 268 50.01 -8.63 8.92
CA ASP A 268 51.03 -9.68 8.78
C ASP A 268 52.38 -9.10 8.32
N GLU A 269 53.49 -9.72 8.73
CA GLU A 269 54.85 -9.27 8.41
C GLU A 269 55.12 -9.18 6.90
N LYS A 270 54.50 -10.06 6.11
CA LYS A 270 54.59 -10.04 4.64
C LYS A 270 53.59 -9.09 4.01
N GLY A 271 52.68 -8.51 4.81
CA GLY A 271 51.72 -7.50 4.41
C GLY A 271 50.65 -7.99 3.42
N GLY A 272 50.34 -9.29 3.42
CA GLY A 272 49.36 -9.90 2.51
C GLY A 272 47.94 -10.01 3.09
N PHE A 273 47.80 -9.98 4.42
CA PHE A 273 46.52 -10.00 5.11
C PHE A 273 46.63 -9.27 6.45
N THR A 274 45.48 -8.98 7.04
CA THR A 274 45.37 -8.41 8.39
C THR A 274 44.48 -9.32 9.21
N SER A 275 44.98 -9.71 10.37
CA SER A 275 44.20 -10.45 11.37
C SER A 275 43.50 -9.46 12.29
N PHE A 276 42.22 -9.66 12.51
CA PHE A 276 41.34 -8.82 13.30
C PHE A 276 40.72 -9.63 14.44
N LEU A 277 40.58 -8.99 15.60
CA LEU A 277 39.82 -9.49 16.73
C LEU A 277 38.68 -8.52 17.02
N LEU A 278 37.46 -8.93 16.70
CA LEU A 278 36.24 -8.19 17.04
C LEU A 278 35.74 -8.66 18.40
N ARG A 279 35.59 -7.74 19.34
CA ARG A 279 35.03 -7.98 20.67
C ARG A 279 33.80 -7.11 20.91
N GLY A 280 32.91 -7.57 21.77
CA GLY A 280 31.78 -6.80 22.26
C GLY A 280 30.81 -7.67 23.05
N THR A 281 29.66 -7.12 23.42
CA THR A 281 28.59 -7.85 24.08
C THR A 281 27.34 -7.77 23.22
N ALA A 282 26.79 -8.92 22.82
CA ALA A 282 25.51 -9.00 22.15
C ALA A 282 24.38 -8.99 23.19
N GLU A 283 23.60 -7.91 23.21
CA GLU A 283 22.36 -7.80 23.96
C GLU A 283 21.21 -8.31 23.11
N VAL A 284 20.61 -9.43 23.52
CA VAL A 284 19.60 -10.17 22.75
C VAL A 284 18.24 -10.03 23.44
N THR A 285 17.28 -9.44 22.73
CA THR A 285 15.96 -9.08 23.28
C THR A 285 14.87 -10.10 22.94
N ARG A 286 15.18 -11.13 22.15
CA ARG A 286 14.25 -12.20 21.77
C ARG A 286 14.96 -13.52 21.48
N ASN A 287 14.24 -14.62 21.67
CA ASN A 287 14.73 -15.95 21.29
C ASN A 287 14.87 -16.09 19.76
N ASP A 288 15.79 -16.96 19.33
CA ASP A 288 16.16 -17.22 17.93
C ASP A 288 16.47 -15.93 17.14
N ALA A 289 17.16 -14.99 17.78
CA ALA A 289 17.59 -13.75 17.16
C ALA A 289 18.87 -13.95 16.33
N VAL A 290 19.04 -13.09 15.32
CA VAL A 290 20.19 -13.15 14.41
C VAL A 290 20.84 -11.79 14.24
N LEU A 291 22.16 -11.78 14.09
CA LEU A 291 22.98 -10.61 13.81
C LEU A 291 23.95 -10.92 12.66
N ASP A 292 23.85 -10.20 11.55
CA ASP A 292 24.84 -10.26 10.48
C ASP A 292 26.11 -9.54 10.95
N ILE A 293 27.19 -10.28 11.21
CA ILE A 293 28.40 -9.78 11.92
C ILE A 293 29.55 -9.39 10.98
N LEU A 294 29.62 -9.97 9.78
CA LEU A 294 30.72 -9.70 8.85
C LEU A 294 30.29 -9.91 7.40
N ARG A 295 30.64 -8.95 6.55
CA ARG A 295 30.42 -8.98 5.09
C ARG A 295 31.68 -8.55 4.33
N GLY A 296 31.77 -8.90 3.06
CA GLY A 296 32.84 -8.44 2.17
C GLY A 296 34.06 -9.38 2.13
N ARG A 297 35.25 -8.83 1.89
CA ARG A 297 36.49 -9.60 1.64
C ARG A 297 37.22 -9.95 2.95
N ALA A 298 36.47 -10.54 3.88
CA ALA A 298 36.97 -11.02 5.15
C ALA A 298 36.26 -12.31 5.54
N ALA A 299 36.96 -13.17 6.29
CA ALA A 299 36.45 -14.44 6.75
C ALA A 299 36.66 -14.60 8.26
N ALA A 300 35.70 -15.17 8.96
CA ALA A 300 35.95 -15.64 10.31
C ALA A 300 36.93 -16.82 10.25
N SER A 301 38.03 -16.74 11.02
CA SER A 301 39.08 -17.76 11.02
C SER A 301 38.81 -18.89 12.01
N GLU A 302 37.93 -18.66 12.98
CA GLU A 302 37.54 -19.63 14.00
C GLU A 302 36.04 -19.58 14.23
N VAL A 303 35.45 -20.74 14.54
CA VAL A 303 34.05 -20.84 14.97
C VAL A 303 34.06 -20.86 16.51
N PRO A 304 33.49 -19.84 17.18
CA PRO A 304 33.44 -19.84 18.63
C PRO A 304 32.51 -20.95 19.13
N GLU A 305 33.07 -21.92 19.84
CA GLU A 305 32.31 -23.00 20.48
C GLU A 305 31.96 -22.63 21.93
N GLY A 306 30.75 -22.99 22.38
CA GLY A 306 30.33 -22.81 23.77
C GLY A 306 29.98 -21.37 24.19
N ALA A 307 30.02 -20.39 23.29
CA ALA A 307 29.81 -18.97 23.59
C ALA A 307 28.33 -18.55 23.72
N GLY A 308 27.39 -19.49 23.64
CA GLY A 308 25.95 -19.22 23.72
C GLY A 308 25.30 -18.75 22.40
N TYR A 309 26.09 -18.69 21.33
CA TYR A 309 25.64 -18.37 19.97
C TYR A 309 26.32 -19.28 18.94
N GLN A 310 25.76 -19.33 17.74
CA GLN A 310 26.29 -20.09 16.60
C GLN A 310 26.69 -19.14 15.48
N LEU A 311 27.88 -19.35 14.92
CA LEU A 311 28.35 -18.63 13.74
C LEU A 311 27.99 -19.43 12.48
N GLU A 312 27.18 -18.84 11.60
CA GLU A 312 26.71 -19.41 10.35
C GLU A 312 27.24 -18.60 9.16
N LEU A 313 27.63 -19.27 8.08
CA LEU A 313 27.82 -18.62 6.79
C LEU A 313 26.49 -18.68 6.03
N ALA A 314 25.88 -17.52 5.82
CA ALA A 314 24.61 -17.37 5.11
C ALA A 314 24.78 -16.50 3.86
N THR A 315 23.70 -16.34 3.11
CA THR A 315 23.65 -15.42 1.97
C THR A 315 22.66 -14.30 2.27
N ASP A 316 23.01 -13.07 1.93
CA ASP A 316 22.13 -11.92 2.08
C ASP A 316 21.08 -11.82 0.93
N LYS A 317 20.23 -10.79 0.98
CA LYS A 317 19.19 -10.55 -0.04
C LYS A 317 19.76 -10.26 -1.44
N SER A 318 21.04 -9.90 -1.53
CA SER A 318 21.77 -9.59 -2.78
C SER A 318 22.62 -10.77 -3.24
N ASN A 319 22.43 -11.96 -2.65
CA ASN A 319 23.17 -13.17 -2.94
C ASN A 319 24.68 -13.09 -2.64
N GLN A 320 25.07 -12.26 -1.66
CA GLN A 320 26.44 -12.14 -1.18
C GLN A 320 26.65 -12.92 0.13
N PRO A 321 27.84 -13.53 0.34
CA PRO A 321 28.13 -14.24 1.58
C PRO A 321 28.16 -13.28 2.78
N VAL A 322 27.51 -13.68 3.86
CA VAL A 322 27.47 -12.95 5.13
C VAL A 322 27.66 -13.93 6.29
N TYR A 323 28.54 -13.59 7.21
CA TYR A 323 28.64 -14.30 8.48
C TYR A 323 27.57 -13.80 9.43
N ARG A 324 26.83 -14.72 10.05
CA ARG A 324 25.70 -14.45 10.92
C ARG A 324 25.88 -15.13 12.25
N LEU A 325 25.65 -14.41 13.33
CA LEU A 325 25.49 -14.96 14.67
C LEU A 325 24.02 -15.28 14.91
N ARG A 326 23.74 -16.49 15.41
CA ARG A 326 22.41 -16.93 15.86
C ARG A 326 22.42 -17.14 17.37
N PHE A 327 21.45 -16.55 18.04
CA PHE A 327 21.26 -16.63 19.48
C PHE A 327 19.96 -17.38 19.77
N ALA A 328 20.06 -18.56 20.40
CA ALA A 328 18.88 -19.38 20.66
C ALA A 328 17.94 -18.78 21.71
N LYS A 329 18.47 -17.96 22.64
CA LYS A 329 17.73 -17.39 23.77
C LYS A 329 18.04 -15.91 23.94
N GLU A 330 17.10 -15.18 24.54
CA GLU A 330 17.34 -13.84 25.07
C GLU A 330 18.42 -13.81 26.17
N GLY A 331 19.11 -12.69 26.31
CA GLY A 331 20.20 -12.52 27.28
C GLY A 331 21.37 -11.70 26.75
N SER A 332 22.44 -11.64 27.54
CA SER A 332 23.68 -10.93 27.22
C SER A 332 24.80 -11.94 26.96
N PHE A 333 25.46 -11.83 25.81
CA PHE A 333 26.45 -12.81 25.34
C PHE A 333 27.76 -12.11 24.94
N PRO A 334 28.91 -12.50 25.52
CA PRO A 334 30.20 -11.96 25.11
C PRO A 334 30.57 -12.48 23.71
N VAL A 335 30.74 -11.57 22.77
CA VAL A 335 31.12 -11.87 21.39
C VAL A 335 32.61 -11.65 21.21
N GLU A 336 33.31 -12.68 20.72
CA GLU A 336 34.71 -12.58 20.31
C GLU A 336 34.88 -13.35 18.99
N ILE A 337 35.17 -12.63 17.90
CA ILE A 337 35.31 -13.20 16.56
C ILE A 337 36.70 -12.84 16.01
N LYS A 338 37.46 -13.87 15.65
CA LYS A 338 38.70 -13.71 14.90
C LYS A 338 38.39 -13.66 13.41
N ILE A 339 38.87 -12.62 12.76
CA ILE A 339 38.58 -12.30 11.36
C ILE A 339 39.92 -12.20 10.63
N VAL A 340 40.02 -12.80 9.46
CA VAL A 340 41.15 -12.63 8.55
C VAL A 340 40.64 -11.92 7.32
N ALA A 341 41.25 -10.78 7.02
CA ALA A 341 40.88 -9.95 5.88
C ALA A 341 42.07 -9.79 4.94
N ARG A 342 41.83 -10.00 3.65
CA ARG A 342 42.88 -9.95 2.64
C ARG A 342 43.26 -8.50 2.35
N LEU A 343 44.56 -8.23 2.29
CA LEU A 343 45.07 -6.96 1.83
C LEU A 343 45.26 -7.02 0.30
N VAL A 344 44.59 -6.13 -0.41
CA VAL A 344 44.63 -6.09 -1.88
C VAL A 344 45.44 -4.88 -2.32
N GLU A 345 46.58 -5.16 -2.93
CA GLU A 345 47.44 -4.14 -3.52
C GLU A 345 46.83 -3.63 -4.84
N SER A 346 46.71 -2.32 -4.96
CA SER A 346 46.22 -1.65 -6.16
C SER A 346 47.01 -0.35 -6.36
N ALA A 347 47.79 -0.31 -7.45
CA ALA A 347 48.75 0.76 -7.72
C ALA A 347 49.71 0.98 -6.53
N GLU A 348 49.65 2.14 -5.87
CA GLU A 348 50.48 2.50 -4.71
C GLU A 348 49.78 2.26 -3.35
N TRP A 349 48.54 1.73 -3.36
CA TRP A 349 47.73 1.59 -2.15
C TRP A 349 47.44 0.14 -1.79
N LYS A 350 47.48 -0.17 -0.49
CA LYS A 350 46.98 -1.43 0.06
C LYS A 350 45.56 -1.23 0.58
N ASN A 351 44.62 -2.01 0.06
CA ASN A 351 43.20 -1.87 0.35
C ASN A 351 42.69 -3.01 1.21
N LEU A 352 41.84 -2.65 2.17
CA LEU A 352 41.12 -3.53 3.08
C LEU A 352 39.64 -3.21 2.97
N SER A 353 38.77 -4.22 2.82
CA SER A 353 37.35 -3.99 2.52
C SER A 353 36.46 -5.09 3.09
N PHE A 354 35.83 -4.78 4.22
CA PHE A 354 34.78 -5.58 4.84
C PHE A 354 33.86 -4.66 5.66
N GLU A 355 32.68 -5.16 6.02
CA GLU A 355 31.69 -4.44 6.82
C GLU A 355 31.36 -5.22 8.09
N ILE A 356 31.08 -4.51 9.17
CA ILE A 356 30.61 -5.01 10.46
C ILE A 356 29.21 -4.41 10.75
N PRO A 357 28.45 -4.86 11.76
CA PRO A 357 27.10 -4.36 12.01
C PRO A 357 27.06 -2.84 12.18
N SER A 358 26.06 -2.19 11.57
CA SER A 358 25.75 -0.79 11.84
C SER A 358 25.04 -0.69 13.18
N GLY A 359 25.61 0.04 14.14
CA GLY A 359 24.97 0.18 15.46
C GLY A 359 25.73 0.94 16.54
N ALA A 360 27.04 1.11 16.44
CA ALA A 360 27.81 1.96 17.34
C ALA A 360 29.08 2.43 16.63
N VAL A 361 29.60 3.60 17.00
CA VAL A 361 30.94 4.04 16.58
C VAL A 361 31.93 3.03 17.16
N VAL A 362 32.48 2.15 16.32
CA VAL A 362 33.36 1.05 16.76
C VAL A 362 34.80 1.54 16.73
N PRO A 363 35.49 1.65 17.87
CA PRO A 363 36.89 2.04 17.84
C PRO A 363 37.73 0.92 17.25
N ILE A 364 38.77 1.30 16.51
CA ILE A 364 39.69 0.39 15.85
C ILE A 364 41.13 0.73 16.23
N VAL A 365 41.93 -0.30 16.52
CA VAL A 365 43.38 -0.20 16.71
C VAL A 365 44.09 -1.06 15.70
N LEU A 366 45.03 -0.49 14.95
CA LEU A 366 45.84 -1.19 13.96
C LEU A 366 47.31 -1.20 14.39
N ARG A 367 47.91 -2.39 14.29
CA ARG A 367 49.33 -2.69 14.58
C ARG A 367 50.02 -3.24 13.34
N GLY A 368 51.34 -3.11 13.28
CA GLY A 368 52.15 -3.60 12.15
C GLY A 368 52.12 -2.70 10.91
N ILE A 369 51.57 -1.49 11.04
CA ILE A 369 51.61 -0.46 9.98
C ILE A 369 52.77 0.49 10.29
N GLY A 370 53.60 0.79 9.28
CA GLY A 370 54.75 1.69 9.43
C GLY A 370 54.34 3.09 9.86
N ARG A 371 55.19 3.78 10.61
CA ARG A 371 54.90 5.13 11.13
C ARG A 371 54.76 6.20 10.04
N GLU A 372 55.45 5.99 8.92
CA GLU A 372 55.41 6.86 7.73
C GLU A 372 54.28 6.48 6.76
N SER A 373 53.33 5.64 7.18
CA SER A 373 52.21 5.22 6.31
C SER A 373 51.18 6.34 6.20
N GLU A 374 50.69 6.55 4.98
CA GLU A 374 49.60 7.49 4.70
C GLU A 374 48.26 6.75 4.54
N PHE A 375 47.16 7.45 4.83
CA PHE A 375 45.81 6.96 4.63
C PHE A 375 45.07 7.89 3.68
N ARG A 376 44.33 7.32 2.73
CA ARG A 376 43.55 8.12 1.79
C ARG A 376 42.46 8.91 2.51
N GLN A 377 42.30 10.18 2.15
CA GLN A 377 41.28 11.05 2.75
C GLN A 377 39.84 10.69 2.38
N ASP A 378 39.65 9.87 1.36
CA ASP A 378 38.35 9.33 0.94
C ASP A 378 38.11 7.90 1.46
N ALA A 379 39.00 7.37 2.31
CA ALA A 379 38.80 6.08 2.95
C ALA A 379 37.69 6.16 4.01
N GLY A 380 36.97 5.04 4.21
CA GLY A 380 35.92 4.95 5.23
C GLY A 380 36.42 5.09 6.68
N VAL A 381 37.73 4.89 6.91
CA VAL A 381 38.40 5.11 8.20
C VAL A 381 39.75 5.77 7.95
N ILE A 382 40.04 6.82 8.70
CA ILE A 382 41.32 7.54 8.68
C ILE A 382 41.91 7.51 10.10
N PRO A 383 42.74 6.51 10.43
CA PRO A 383 43.35 6.41 11.75
C PRO A 383 44.40 7.49 12.00
N SER A 384 44.57 7.90 13.25
CA SER A 384 45.66 8.74 13.73
C SER A 384 46.71 7.91 14.48
N LEU A 385 47.98 8.23 14.31
CA LEU A 385 49.08 7.59 15.03
C LEU A 385 49.11 8.05 16.50
N GLU A 386 49.02 7.11 17.43
CA GLU A 386 49.15 7.32 18.86
C GLU A 386 50.20 6.36 19.43
N GLY A 387 51.39 6.88 19.75
CA GLY A 387 52.52 6.05 20.21
C GLY A 387 53.04 5.16 19.09
N GLU A 388 52.80 3.84 19.19
CA GLU A 388 53.20 2.81 18.21
C GLU A 388 51.99 2.17 17.50
N VAL A 389 50.78 2.72 17.69
CA VAL A 389 49.55 2.15 17.11
C VAL A 389 48.74 3.20 16.37
N TRP A 390 48.03 2.76 15.35
CA TRP A 390 47.09 3.61 14.62
C TRP A 390 45.69 3.41 15.19
N ARG A 391 45.04 4.49 15.61
CA ARG A 391 43.69 4.45 16.21
C ARG A 391 42.68 5.19 15.36
N GLY A 392 41.47 4.67 15.25
CA GLY A 392 40.39 5.34 14.56
C GLY A 392 39.03 4.84 15.03
N PHE A 393 38.01 5.16 14.24
CA PHE A 393 36.65 4.70 14.47
C PHE A 393 36.03 4.25 13.15
N LEU A 394 35.31 3.14 13.19
CA LEU A 394 34.45 2.69 12.10
C LEU A 394 33.10 3.42 12.21
N PRO A 395 32.55 3.92 11.09
CA PRO A 395 31.31 4.68 11.05
C PRO A 395 30.05 3.84 11.30
#